data_AF-A0A2H3I6R7-F1
#
_entry.id   AF-A0A2H3I6R7-F1
#
_cell.length_a   1.000
_cell.length_b   1.000
_cell.length_c   1.000
_cell.angle_alpha   90.00
_cell.angle_beta   90.00
_cell.angle_gamma   90.00
#
_symmetry.space_group_name_H-M   'P 1'
#
loop_
_entity.id
_entity.type
_entity.pdbx_description
1 polymer ?
#
loop_
_entity_poly.entity_id
_entity_poly.type
_entity_poly.pdbx_seq_one_letter_code
_entity_poly.pdbx_strand_id
1 'polypeptide(L)'
;MTNFLVHFRSPDLERLHKQGQFWHIFFCNGGVVISQNEKDIWTVHMPLSPDTNTELLDPYEVVFKVLGGSSRGHKIDIDEILVTSAWTGHICVAEHYGSNRGQVFLSGDVAHQNIPLGGYGMNTGLGDRFAIGWKLAAVINGYGGEELLNSYEIECHPVADRNVHMSGVHECLVDFTTEGNFASSFKEAASHLGIPIATVHLPNEQHARDLWERGVVLVRPDLHVAWRLNKGVTSLSDDAIKDILLIAVGKK
;
A
#
# COMPACT_ATOMS: atom_id res chain seq x y z
N MET A 1 11.44 -2.64 2.29
CA MET A 1 12.00 -1.89 1.14
C MET A 1 12.30 -0.48 1.62
N THR A 2 13.52 0.01 1.42
CA THR A 2 13.92 1.37 1.79
C THR A 2 13.45 2.34 0.71
N ASN A 3 12.97 3.51 1.11
CA ASN A 3 12.54 4.57 0.22
C ASN A 3 13.25 5.87 0.58
N PHE A 4 13.60 6.66 -0.42
CA PHE A 4 14.04 8.03 -0.25
C PHE A 4 12.89 8.97 -0.59
N LEU A 5 12.58 9.87 0.34
CA LEU A 5 11.53 10.86 0.19
C LEU A 5 12.15 12.24 -0.03
N VAL A 6 11.57 13.00 -0.96
CA VAL A 6 11.89 14.41 -1.16
C VAL A 6 10.58 15.17 -1.11
N HIS A 7 10.45 16.04 -0.11
CA HIS A 7 9.37 16.98 0.05
C HIS A 7 9.85 18.34 -0.46
N PHE A 8 9.11 18.95 -1.39
CA PHE A 8 9.57 20.12 -2.11
C PHE A 8 8.43 21.06 -2.49
N ARG A 9 8.78 22.31 -2.75
CA ARG A 9 7.89 23.33 -3.30
C ARG A 9 8.16 23.48 -4.80
N SER A 10 7.11 23.41 -5.61
CA SER A 10 7.16 23.64 -7.04
C SER A 10 5.87 24.28 -7.53
N PRO A 11 5.94 25.44 -8.22
CA PRO A 11 4.78 26.09 -8.83
C PRO A 11 4.48 25.55 -10.24
N ASP A 12 5.25 24.56 -10.74
CA ASP A 12 5.19 24.04 -12.11
C ASP A 12 3.99 23.09 -12.32
N LEU A 13 2.79 23.65 -12.15
CA LEU A 13 1.52 22.94 -12.31
C LEU A 13 1.30 22.49 -13.76
N GLU A 14 1.87 23.18 -14.74
CA GLU A 14 1.74 22.78 -16.15
C GLU A 14 2.35 21.40 -16.39
N ARG A 15 3.51 21.11 -15.77
CA ARG A 15 4.14 19.80 -15.87
C ARG A 15 3.54 18.78 -14.90
N LEU A 16 3.33 19.18 -13.64
CA LEU A 16 2.84 18.26 -12.60
C LEU A 16 1.40 17.83 -12.90
N HIS A 17 0.50 18.75 -13.26
CA HIS A 17 -0.90 18.43 -13.60
C HIS A 17 -1.15 18.21 -15.09
N LYS A 18 -0.13 17.85 -15.88
CA LYS A 18 -0.30 17.60 -17.32
C LYS A 18 -1.37 16.54 -17.63
N GLN A 19 -1.60 15.60 -16.71
CA GLN A 19 -2.58 14.52 -16.83
C GLN A 19 -3.86 14.79 -16.00
N GLY A 20 -4.02 16.02 -15.49
CA GLY A 20 -5.07 16.40 -14.56
C GLY A 20 -4.59 16.53 -13.12
N GLN A 21 -5.47 17.04 -12.26
CA GLN A 21 -5.24 17.15 -10.82
C GLN A 21 -5.30 15.77 -10.17
N PHE A 22 -4.41 15.50 -9.21
CA PHE A 22 -4.32 14.23 -8.51
C PHE A 22 -3.88 14.41 -7.06
N TRP A 23 -4.16 13.38 -6.25
CA TRP A 23 -3.60 13.25 -4.90
C TRP A 23 -2.35 12.37 -4.89
N HIS A 24 -2.40 11.23 -5.58
CA HIS A 24 -1.27 10.30 -5.72
C HIS A 24 -1.14 9.86 -7.17
N ILE A 25 0.09 9.83 -7.70
CA ILE A 25 0.42 9.13 -8.94
C ILE A 25 1.51 8.11 -8.63
N PHE A 26 1.28 6.87 -9.06
CA PHE A 26 2.24 5.78 -9.02
C PHE A 26 2.86 5.61 -10.40
N PHE A 27 4.18 5.65 -10.48
CA PHE A 27 4.93 5.50 -11.71
C PHE A 27 5.42 4.07 -11.90
N CYS A 28 5.63 3.70 -13.17
CA CYS A 28 6.13 2.38 -13.56
C CYS A 28 7.53 2.06 -13.01
N ASN A 29 8.32 3.08 -12.67
CA ASN A 29 9.63 2.91 -12.01
C ASN A 29 9.51 2.60 -10.50
N GLY A 30 8.29 2.42 -9.98
CA GLY A 30 7.99 2.20 -8.55
C GLY A 30 7.96 3.47 -7.71
N GLY A 31 8.26 4.63 -8.30
CA GLY A 31 8.18 5.92 -7.63
C GLY A 31 6.75 6.41 -7.46
N VAL A 32 6.55 7.28 -6.48
CA VAL A 32 5.24 7.91 -6.20
C VAL A 32 5.43 9.40 -6.10
N VAL A 33 4.49 10.18 -6.62
CA VAL A 33 4.34 11.61 -6.31
C VAL A 33 3.01 11.84 -5.61
N ILE A 34 3.04 12.67 -4.57
CA ILE A 34 1.91 13.00 -3.71
C ILE A 34 1.74 14.51 -3.68
N SER A 35 0.54 14.96 -4.02
CA SER A 35 0.10 16.35 -3.82
C SER A 35 -0.28 16.55 -2.36
N GLN A 36 0.39 17.47 -1.65
CA GLN A 36 0.19 17.66 -0.21
C GLN A 36 -0.84 18.74 0.09
N ASN A 37 -0.96 19.73 -0.79
CA ASN A 37 -1.88 20.86 -0.64
C ASN A 37 -2.60 21.24 -1.94
N GLU A 38 -2.45 20.45 -3.02
CA GLU A 38 -3.02 20.71 -4.35
C GLU A 38 -2.60 22.01 -5.03
N LYS A 39 -1.55 22.66 -4.52
CA LYS A 39 -1.09 23.96 -5.01
C LYS A 39 0.36 23.90 -5.44
N ASP A 40 1.25 23.67 -4.49
CA ASP A 40 2.68 23.86 -4.72
C ASP A 40 3.57 22.99 -3.82
N ILE A 41 3.01 22.24 -2.88
CA ILE A 41 3.76 21.34 -2.00
C ILE A 41 3.56 19.90 -2.45
N TRP A 42 4.68 19.22 -2.67
CA TRP A 42 4.74 17.89 -3.24
C TRP A 42 5.69 17.00 -2.45
N THR A 43 5.42 15.71 -2.48
CA THR A 43 6.37 14.70 -1.97
C THR A 43 6.57 13.65 -3.04
N VAL A 44 7.82 13.36 -3.39
CA VAL A 44 8.15 12.13 -4.14
C VAL A 44 8.73 11.08 -3.22
N HIS A 45 8.45 9.82 -3.53
CA HIS A 45 9.06 8.64 -2.94
C HIS A 45 9.76 7.85 -4.03
N MET A 46 11.04 7.55 -3.84
CA MET A 46 11.83 6.69 -4.73
C MET A 46 12.24 5.41 -3.98
N PRO A 47 11.86 4.22 -4.47
CA PRO A 47 12.35 2.97 -3.91
C PRO A 47 13.86 2.85 -4.14
N LEU A 48 14.58 2.40 -3.11
CA LEU A 48 16.02 2.22 -3.12
C LEU A 48 16.40 0.75 -2.95
N SER A 49 17.55 0.39 -3.52
CA SER A 49 18.23 -0.85 -3.15
C SER A 49 18.73 -0.75 -1.70
N PRO A 50 18.71 -1.85 -0.92
CA PRO A 50 19.06 -1.83 0.51
C PRO A 50 20.41 -1.17 0.85
N ASP A 51 21.40 -1.33 -0.03
CA ASP A 51 22.77 -0.85 0.18
C ASP A 51 23.02 0.57 -0.36
N THR A 52 21.98 1.28 -0.79
CA THR A 52 22.13 2.62 -1.35
C THR A 52 22.50 3.62 -0.26
N ASN A 53 23.61 4.33 -0.41
CA ASN A 53 23.94 5.44 0.46
C ASN A 53 23.05 6.65 0.12
N THR A 54 22.13 6.98 1.02
CA THR A 54 21.15 8.06 0.84
C THR A 54 21.75 9.45 0.93
N GLU A 55 22.91 9.60 1.57
CA GLU A 55 23.59 10.91 1.73
C GLU A 55 24.21 11.41 0.41
N LEU A 56 24.43 10.50 -0.55
CA LEU A 56 24.99 10.84 -1.86
C LEU A 56 23.92 11.17 -2.90
N LEU A 57 22.63 11.11 -2.53
CA LEU A 57 21.53 11.37 -3.45
C LEU A 57 21.28 12.88 -3.58
N ASP A 58 21.25 13.36 -4.83
CA ASP A 58 20.78 14.70 -5.14
C ASP A 58 19.24 14.72 -5.15
N PRO A 59 18.57 15.47 -4.25
CA PRO A 59 17.11 15.50 -4.19
C PRO A 59 16.45 15.98 -5.49
N TYR A 60 17.09 16.87 -6.26
CA TYR A 60 16.54 17.36 -7.53
C TYR A 60 16.50 16.23 -8.57
N GLU A 61 17.61 15.50 -8.70
CA GLU A 61 17.70 14.35 -9.60
C GLU A 61 16.74 13.22 -9.19
N VAL A 62 16.51 13.03 -7.89
CA VAL A 62 15.48 12.09 -7.40
C VAL A 62 14.08 12.49 -7.91
N VAL A 63 13.70 13.76 -7.76
CA VAL A 63 12.41 14.26 -8.25
C VAL A 63 12.29 14.04 -9.75
N PHE A 64 13.29 14.43 -10.53
CA PHE A 64 13.25 14.27 -11.99
C PHE A 64 13.16 12.81 -12.40
N LYS A 65 13.91 11.92 -11.74
CA LYS A 65 13.89 10.49 -12.02
C LYS A 65 12.53 9.87 -11.72
N VAL A 66 11.91 10.20 -10.58
CA VAL A 66 10.58 9.69 -10.21
C VAL A 66 9.55 10.14 -11.25
N LEU A 67 9.47 11.45 -11.52
CA LEU A 67 8.51 12.02 -12.47
C LEU A 67 8.72 11.56 -13.92
N GLY A 68 9.94 11.13 -14.26
CA GLY A 68 10.26 10.54 -15.56
C GLY A 68 9.64 9.17 -15.81
N GLY A 69 9.16 8.46 -14.77
CA GLY A 69 8.69 7.09 -14.90
C GLY A 69 9.76 6.19 -15.55
N SER A 70 9.41 5.53 -16.65
CA SER A 70 10.32 4.65 -17.42
C SER A 70 11.27 5.40 -18.36
N SER A 71 11.19 6.74 -18.42
CA SER A 71 12.06 7.58 -19.26
C SER A 71 13.34 8.02 -18.51
N ARG A 72 14.18 8.84 -19.15
CA ARG A 72 15.45 9.34 -18.56
C ARG A 72 15.26 10.44 -17.49
N GLY A 73 14.03 10.76 -17.11
CA GLY A 73 13.69 11.81 -16.14
C GLY A 73 12.76 12.87 -16.73
N HIS A 74 12.03 13.57 -15.86
CA HIS A 74 11.16 14.69 -16.21
C HIS A 74 11.52 15.90 -15.35
N LYS A 75 12.21 16.87 -15.96
CA LYS A 75 12.60 18.10 -15.26
C LYS A 75 11.38 18.97 -15.01
N ILE A 76 11.34 19.60 -13.85
CA ILE A 76 10.34 20.59 -13.44
C ILE A 76 11.05 21.73 -12.71
N ASP A 77 10.40 22.89 -12.63
CA ASP A 77 10.92 24.00 -11.83
C ASP A 77 10.65 23.72 -10.34
N ILE A 78 11.69 23.78 -9.50
CA ILE A 78 11.61 23.53 -8.06
C ILE A 78 12.13 24.78 -7.35
N ASP A 79 11.27 25.41 -6.55
CA ASP A 79 11.64 26.61 -5.79
C ASP A 79 12.51 26.24 -4.59
N GLU A 80 12.15 25.17 -3.89
CA GLU A 80 12.76 24.81 -2.61
C GLU A 80 12.63 23.31 -2.31
N ILE A 81 13.71 22.69 -1.83
CA ILE A 81 13.65 21.38 -1.17
C ILE A 81 13.37 21.63 0.31
N LEU A 82 12.22 21.15 0.80
CA LEU A 82 11.75 21.37 2.16
C LEU A 82 12.33 20.32 3.11
N VAL A 83 12.27 19.05 2.72
CA VAL A 83 12.74 17.92 3.54
C VAL A 83 13.24 16.79 2.64
N THR A 84 14.33 16.14 3.04
CA THR A 84 14.75 14.84 2.50
C THR A 84 14.87 13.84 3.64
N SER A 85 14.42 12.62 3.44
CA SER A 85 14.55 11.57 4.46
C SER A 85 14.52 10.18 3.83
N ALA A 86 15.16 9.22 4.49
CA ALA A 86 15.09 7.82 4.13
C ALA A 86 14.23 7.09 5.16
N TRP A 87 13.35 6.21 4.70
CA TRP A 87 12.52 5.39 5.59
C TRP A 87 12.40 3.96 5.06
N THR A 88 12.26 3.03 5.99
CA THR A 88 12.07 1.61 5.69
C THR A 88 10.69 1.20 6.16
N GLY A 89 9.88 0.66 5.24
CA GLY A 89 8.60 0.08 5.59
C GLY A 89 8.79 -1.23 6.34
N HIS A 90 8.06 -1.39 7.45
CA HIS A 90 7.97 -2.61 8.24
C HIS A 90 6.53 -3.13 8.19
N ILE A 91 6.37 -4.46 8.27
CA ILE A 91 5.07 -5.14 8.38
C ILE A 91 5.15 -5.92 9.68
N CYS A 92 4.65 -5.34 10.76
CA CYS A 92 4.80 -5.90 12.10
C CYS A 92 3.55 -5.62 12.92
N VAL A 93 3.14 -6.57 13.76
CA VAL A 93 2.10 -6.40 14.77
C VAL A 93 2.64 -6.97 16.07
N ALA A 94 2.47 -6.22 17.17
CA ALA A 94 2.85 -6.66 18.50
C ALA A 94 2.03 -7.90 18.89
N GLU A 95 2.67 -8.86 19.55
CA GLU A 95 1.98 -10.06 20.03
C GLU A 95 0.86 -9.73 21.03
N HIS A 96 1.08 -8.70 21.85
CA HIS A 96 0.13 -8.20 22.83
C HIS A 96 0.08 -6.67 22.84
N TYR A 97 -1.11 -6.13 23.04
CA TYR A 97 -1.40 -4.69 23.12
C TYR A 97 -1.46 -4.23 24.57
N GLY A 98 -1.81 -5.10 25.51
CA GLY A 98 -1.87 -4.80 26.93
C GLY A 98 -0.87 -5.60 27.75
N SER A 99 -0.37 -5.00 28.84
CA SER A 99 0.29 -5.77 29.90
C SER A 99 -0.71 -6.66 30.64
N ASN A 100 -0.27 -7.82 31.15
CA ASN A 100 -1.11 -8.74 31.95
C ASN A 100 -1.83 -8.11 33.15
N ARG A 101 -1.34 -6.95 33.65
CA ARG A 101 -1.93 -6.22 34.77
C ARG A 101 -2.76 -4.99 34.36
N GLY A 102 -2.96 -4.76 33.05
CA GLY A 102 -3.73 -3.63 32.52
C GLY A 102 -3.14 -2.25 32.84
N GLN A 103 -1.82 -2.16 33.07
CA GLN A 103 -1.15 -0.90 33.45
C GLN A 103 -0.52 -0.18 32.26
N VAL A 104 -0.17 -0.92 31.21
CA VAL A 104 0.50 -0.42 30.02
C VAL A 104 -0.25 -0.92 28.79
N PHE A 105 -0.48 -0.02 27.84
CA PHE A 105 -1.13 -0.31 26.57
C PHE A 105 -0.30 0.25 25.41
N LEU A 106 -0.20 -0.51 24.33
CA LEU A 106 0.40 -0.09 23.05
C LEU A 106 -0.71 0.40 22.11
N SER A 107 -0.44 1.45 21.34
CA SER A 107 -1.43 2.03 20.41
C SER A 107 -0.74 2.74 19.25
N GLY A 108 -1.22 2.52 18.01
CA GLY A 108 -0.62 3.04 16.79
C GLY A 108 0.71 2.37 16.44
N ASP A 109 1.67 3.13 15.89
CA ASP A 109 2.94 2.59 15.35
C ASP A 109 3.76 1.72 16.33
N VAL A 110 3.58 1.89 17.64
CA VAL A 110 4.22 1.05 18.66
C VAL A 110 3.60 -0.35 18.71
N ALA A 111 2.32 -0.48 18.39
CA ALA A 111 1.58 -1.73 18.37
C ALA A 111 1.58 -2.40 16.98
N HIS A 112 1.65 -1.63 15.91
CA HIS A 112 1.65 -2.15 14.55
C HIS A 112 2.33 -1.19 13.58
N GLN A 113 3.12 -1.73 12.66
CA GLN A 113 3.78 -0.98 11.59
C GLN A 113 3.37 -1.57 10.24
N ASN A 114 3.12 -0.69 9.29
CA ASN A 114 2.74 -1.07 7.93
C ASN A 114 3.50 -0.28 6.87
N ILE A 115 3.41 -0.77 5.64
CA ILE A 115 3.80 -0.01 4.45
C ILE A 115 2.63 0.95 4.14
N PRO A 116 2.87 2.22 3.75
CA PRO A 116 1.82 3.24 3.57
C PRO A 116 0.83 2.97 2.43
N LEU A 117 0.94 1.85 1.72
CA LEU A 117 0.02 1.45 0.66
C LEU A 117 -1.40 1.27 1.24
N GLY A 118 -2.38 1.94 0.63
CA GLY A 118 -3.78 1.93 1.09
C GLY A 118 -4.10 2.86 2.26
N GLY A 119 -3.12 3.60 2.81
CA GLY A 119 -3.37 4.60 3.85
C GLY A 119 -3.84 4.02 5.19
N TYR A 120 -3.50 2.77 5.49
CA TYR A 120 -4.03 2.08 6.67
C TYR A 120 -3.42 2.54 8.01
N GLY A 121 -2.14 2.95 8.04
CA GLY A 121 -1.38 3.18 9.29
C GLY A 121 -2.03 4.19 10.23
N MET A 122 -2.09 5.46 9.81
CA MET A 122 -2.68 6.53 10.62
C MET A 122 -4.13 6.24 11.03
N ASN A 123 -4.93 5.70 10.10
CA ASN A 123 -6.35 5.40 10.35
C ASN A 123 -6.53 4.31 11.43
N THR A 124 -5.72 3.26 11.36
CA THR A 124 -5.73 2.18 12.35
C THR A 124 -5.26 2.70 13.71
N GLY A 125 -4.17 3.47 13.74
CA GLY A 125 -3.65 4.06 14.97
C GLY A 125 -4.60 5.06 15.64
N LEU A 126 -5.36 5.84 14.86
CA LEU A 126 -6.42 6.69 15.42
C LEU A 126 -7.57 5.88 16.00
N GLY A 127 -7.95 4.78 15.33
CA GLY A 127 -8.95 3.83 15.83
C GLY A 127 -8.54 3.24 17.18
N ASP A 128 -7.30 2.79 17.31
CA ASP A 128 -6.74 2.29 18.57
C ASP A 128 -6.83 3.32 19.70
N ARG A 129 -6.38 4.55 19.43
CA ARG A 129 -6.35 5.63 20.43
C ARG A 129 -7.74 5.99 20.91
N PHE A 130 -8.70 6.02 19.99
CA PHE A 130 -10.10 6.22 20.34
C PHE A 130 -10.60 5.08 21.23
N ALA A 131 -10.36 3.83 20.83
CA ALA A 131 -10.80 2.64 21.55
C ALA A 131 -10.23 2.56 22.97
N ILE A 132 -8.91 2.71 23.15
CA ILE A 132 -8.31 2.67 24.48
C ILE A 132 -8.68 3.89 25.33
N GLY A 133 -8.83 5.06 24.70
CA GLY A 133 -9.12 6.32 25.40
C GLY A 133 -10.43 6.29 26.18
N TRP A 134 -11.53 5.84 25.56
CA TRP A 134 -12.82 5.78 26.25
C TRP A 134 -12.87 4.65 27.30
N LYS A 135 -12.19 3.52 27.06
CA LYS A 135 -12.12 2.40 28.00
C LYS A 135 -11.36 2.77 29.26
N LEU A 136 -10.22 3.46 29.12
CA LEU A 136 -9.48 4.02 30.24
C LEU A 136 -10.33 5.02 31.02
N ALA A 137 -11.02 5.93 30.33
CA ALA A 137 -11.91 6.89 30.99
C ALA A 137 -13.00 6.17 31.79
N ALA A 138 -13.61 5.11 31.25
CA ALA A 138 -14.64 4.35 31.94
C ALA A 138 -14.15 3.68 33.21
N VAL A 139 -12.98 3.03 33.17
CA VAL A 139 -12.38 2.39 34.35
C VAL A 139 -11.97 3.43 35.41
N ILE A 140 -11.33 4.54 34.99
CA ILE A 140 -10.91 5.61 35.92
C ILE A 140 -12.11 6.22 36.65
N ASN A 141 -13.25 6.37 35.96
CA ASN A 141 -14.47 6.93 36.54
C ASN A 141 -15.37 5.88 37.23
N GLY A 142 -14.93 4.62 37.32
CA GLY A 142 -15.61 3.58 38.09
C GLY A 142 -16.85 2.96 37.46
N TYR A 143 -17.14 3.25 36.18
CA TYR A 143 -18.25 2.61 35.44
C TYR A 143 -17.77 1.61 34.39
N GLY A 144 -16.46 1.39 34.26
CA GLY A 144 -15.86 0.32 33.47
C GLY A 144 -15.67 -0.94 34.30
N GLY A 145 -16.14 -2.09 33.80
CA GLY A 145 -15.93 -3.40 34.45
C GLY A 145 -14.48 -3.90 34.33
N GLU A 146 -14.15 -4.95 35.09
CA GLU A 146 -12.78 -5.51 35.17
C GLU A 146 -12.21 -5.93 33.81
N GLU A 147 -13.06 -6.45 32.92
CA GLU A 147 -12.66 -6.93 31.58
C GLU A 147 -12.65 -5.85 30.50
N LEU A 148 -13.07 -4.62 30.80
CA LEU A 148 -13.24 -3.59 29.78
C LEU A 148 -11.92 -3.24 29.08
N LEU A 149 -10.82 -3.16 29.85
CA LEU A 149 -9.51 -2.89 29.28
C LEU A 149 -8.94 -4.08 28.51
N ASN A 150 -9.26 -5.31 28.93
CA ASN A 150 -8.87 -6.53 28.20
C ASN A 150 -9.54 -6.59 26.82
N SER A 151 -10.75 -6.05 26.70
CA SER A 151 -11.45 -5.99 25.40
C SER A 151 -10.76 -5.11 24.36
N TYR A 152 -9.84 -4.21 24.75
CA TYR A 152 -9.07 -3.41 23.80
C TYR A 152 -8.25 -4.27 22.84
N GLU A 153 -7.49 -5.22 23.37
CA GLU A 153 -6.68 -6.13 22.55
C GLU A 153 -7.58 -7.02 21.67
N ILE A 154 -8.64 -7.58 22.26
CA ILE A 154 -9.58 -8.46 21.57
C ILE A 154 -10.23 -7.77 20.36
N GLU A 155 -10.52 -6.48 20.47
CA GLU A 155 -11.18 -5.70 19.42
C GLU A 155 -10.19 -5.11 18.39
N CYS A 156 -9.05 -4.57 18.83
CA CYS A 156 -8.15 -3.81 17.98
C CYS A 156 -7.07 -4.67 17.30
N HIS A 157 -6.57 -5.71 17.98
CA HIS A 157 -5.49 -6.55 17.45
C HIS A 157 -5.86 -7.23 16.12
N PRO A 158 -7.04 -7.87 15.95
CA PRO A 158 -7.42 -8.47 14.68
C PRO A 158 -7.60 -7.46 13.54
N VAL A 159 -7.95 -6.21 13.86
CA VAL A 159 -8.08 -5.14 12.86
C VAL A 159 -6.71 -4.71 12.36
N ALA A 160 -5.74 -4.56 13.27
CA ALA A 160 -4.37 -4.26 12.90
C ALA A 160 -3.74 -5.39 12.10
N ASP A 161 -3.89 -6.65 12.52
CA ASP A 161 -3.39 -7.82 11.79
C ASP A 161 -3.87 -7.83 10.34
N ARG A 162 -5.18 -7.67 10.14
CA ARG A 162 -5.76 -7.56 8.80
C ARG A 162 -5.18 -6.39 8.02
N ASN A 163 -5.15 -5.19 8.61
CA ASN A 163 -4.73 -3.98 7.89
C ASN A 163 -3.24 -4.00 7.54
N VAL A 164 -2.39 -4.47 8.46
CA VAL A 164 -0.95 -4.66 8.23
C VAL A 164 -0.71 -5.72 7.16
N HIS A 165 -1.43 -6.85 7.22
CA HIS A 165 -1.36 -7.86 6.17
C HIS A 165 -1.72 -7.28 4.80
N MET A 166 -2.87 -6.59 4.70
CA MET A 166 -3.33 -5.98 3.45
C MET A 166 -2.36 -4.92 2.91
N SER A 167 -1.67 -4.18 3.77
CA SER A 167 -0.65 -3.21 3.36
C SER A 167 0.57 -3.82 2.68
N GLY A 168 0.85 -5.11 2.93
CA GLY A 168 1.95 -5.86 2.35
C GLY A 168 1.60 -6.61 1.06
N VAL A 169 0.31 -6.71 0.72
CA VAL A 169 -0.13 -7.37 -0.52
C VAL A 169 0.03 -6.38 -1.66
N HIS A 170 0.83 -6.74 -2.66
CA HIS A 170 1.15 -5.87 -3.81
C HIS A 170 0.22 -6.09 -5.01
N GLU A 171 -0.28 -7.29 -5.24
CA GLU A 171 -1.26 -7.60 -6.29
C GLU A 171 -2.08 -8.79 -5.80
N CYS A 172 -3.37 -8.82 -6.11
CA CYS A 172 -4.27 -9.91 -5.79
C CYS A 172 -5.00 -10.37 -7.06
N LEU A 173 -4.75 -11.60 -7.50
CA LEU A 173 -5.58 -12.22 -8.52
C LEU A 173 -6.78 -12.88 -7.86
N VAL A 174 -7.99 -12.46 -8.23
CA VAL A 174 -9.23 -13.13 -7.85
C VAL A 174 -9.72 -13.96 -9.03
N ASP A 175 -9.84 -15.27 -8.81
CA ASP A 175 -10.32 -16.24 -9.80
C ASP A 175 -11.70 -16.76 -9.36
N PHE A 176 -12.72 -16.45 -10.15
CA PHE A 176 -14.10 -16.92 -9.97
C PHE A 176 -14.43 -18.11 -10.87
N THR A 177 -13.47 -18.61 -11.65
CA THR A 177 -13.69 -19.78 -12.48
C THR A 177 -13.82 -21.03 -11.61
N THR A 178 -14.59 -22.01 -12.05
CA THR A 178 -14.80 -23.25 -11.28
C THR A 178 -13.48 -23.97 -11.00
N GLU A 179 -12.57 -23.98 -11.97
CA GLU A 179 -11.34 -24.78 -11.94
C GLU A 179 -10.20 -24.12 -11.17
N GLY A 180 -10.15 -22.78 -11.06
CA GLY A 180 -9.07 -22.08 -10.34
C GLY A 180 -7.69 -22.12 -11.04
N ASN A 181 -7.66 -22.51 -12.32
CA ASN A 181 -6.41 -22.69 -13.07
C ASN A 181 -5.64 -21.37 -13.25
N PHE A 182 -6.34 -20.23 -13.36
CA PHE A 182 -5.68 -18.94 -13.54
C PHE A 182 -4.93 -18.51 -12.28
N ALA A 183 -5.53 -18.70 -11.10
CA ALA A 183 -4.85 -18.46 -9.83
C ALA A 183 -3.52 -19.22 -9.75
N SER A 184 -3.52 -20.50 -10.12
CA SER A 184 -2.31 -21.33 -10.10
C SER A 184 -1.25 -20.84 -11.10
N SER A 185 -1.62 -20.60 -12.35
CA SER A 185 -0.69 -20.16 -13.41
C SER A 185 -0.10 -18.77 -13.14
N PHE A 186 -0.90 -17.82 -12.65
CA PHE A 186 -0.40 -16.49 -12.28
C PHE A 186 0.54 -16.54 -11.08
N LYS A 187 0.23 -17.36 -10.06
CA LYS A 187 1.10 -17.53 -8.89
C LYS A 187 2.46 -18.09 -9.30
N GLU A 188 2.48 -19.09 -10.18
CA GLU A 188 3.72 -19.68 -10.70
C GLU A 188 4.53 -18.67 -11.53
N ALA A 189 3.89 -17.98 -12.48
CA ALA A 189 4.55 -16.97 -13.30
C ALA A 189 5.12 -15.81 -12.47
N ALA A 190 4.37 -15.34 -11.48
CA ALA A 190 4.80 -14.28 -10.57
C ALA A 190 6.00 -14.71 -9.71
N SER A 191 6.00 -15.96 -9.22
CA SER A 191 7.14 -16.56 -8.51
C SER A 191 8.42 -16.52 -9.36
N HIS A 192 8.34 -16.93 -10.63
CA HIS A 192 9.47 -16.88 -11.56
C HIS A 192 9.96 -15.45 -11.85
N LEU A 193 9.08 -14.46 -11.79
CA LEU A 193 9.40 -13.04 -12.00
C LEU A 193 9.83 -12.32 -10.71
N GLY A 194 9.79 -12.99 -9.55
CA GLY A 194 9.99 -12.37 -8.24
C GLY A 194 8.95 -11.30 -7.92
N ILE A 195 7.73 -11.44 -8.45
CA ILE A 195 6.61 -10.52 -8.21
C ILE A 195 5.76 -11.09 -7.06
N PRO A 196 5.61 -10.39 -5.93
CA PRO A 196 4.70 -10.81 -4.88
C PRO A 196 3.25 -10.65 -5.33
N ILE A 197 2.51 -11.76 -5.38
CA ILE A 197 1.08 -11.79 -5.72
C ILE A 197 0.33 -12.69 -4.73
N ALA A 198 -0.83 -12.22 -4.26
CA ALA A 198 -1.83 -13.04 -3.59
C ALA A 198 -2.79 -13.61 -4.64
N THR A 199 -3.30 -14.82 -4.38
CA THR A 199 -4.30 -15.43 -5.25
C THR A 199 -5.45 -15.93 -4.42
N VAL A 200 -6.68 -15.58 -4.81
CA VAL A 200 -7.90 -15.98 -4.12
C VAL A 200 -8.81 -16.67 -5.14
N HIS A 201 -9.20 -17.91 -4.84
CA HIS A 201 -10.12 -18.69 -5.67
C HIS A 201 -11.50 -18.71 -5.01
N LEU A 202 -12.49 -18.09 -5.65
CA LEU A 202 -13.83 -17.85 -5.12
C LEU A 202 -14.92 -18.32 -6.11
N PRO A 203 -14.99 -19.62 -6.46
CA PRO A 203 -15.88 -20.10 -7.52
C PRO A 203 -17.38 -19.90 -7.21
N ASN A 204 -17.74 -19.72 -5.94
CA ASN A 204 -19.12 -19.62 -5.47
C ASN A 204 -19.56 -18.19 -5.12
N GLU A 205 -18.67 -17.19 -5.21
CA GLU A 205 -18.95 -15.80 -4.84
C GLU A 205 -19.56 -15.01 -6.00
N GLN A 206 -20.78 -15.38 -6.39
CA GLN A 206 -21.45 -14.81 -7.57
C GLN A 206 -21.66 -13.30 -7.44
N HIS A 207 -21.97 -12.79 -6.25
CA HIS A 207 -22.15 -11.35 -6.02
C HIS A 207 -20.86 -10.56 -6.29
N ALA A 208 -19.72 -11.03 -5.79
CA ALA A 208 -18.43 -10.38 -6.02
C ALA A 208 -18.02 -10.47 -7.50
N ARG A 209 -18.28 -11.61 -8.15
CA ARG A 209 -18.08 -11.79 -9.59
C ARG A 209 -18.90 -10.80 -10.41
N ASP A 210 -20.16 -10.58 -10.03
CA ASP A 210 -21.06 -9.65 -10.73
C ASP A 210 -20.59 -8.21 -10.59
N LEU A 211 -20.06 -7.81 -9.43
CA LEU A 211 -19.50 -6.48 -9.21
C LEU A 211 -18.31 -6.17 -10.13
N TRP A 212 -17.41 -7.14 -10.34
CA TRP A 212 -16.25 -6.97 -11.23
C TRP A 212 -16.52 -7.39 -12.69
N GLU A 213 -17.69 -7.96 -12.94
CA GLU A 213 -18.23 -8.40 -14.23
C GLU A 213 -17.38 -9.43 -15.00
N ARG A 214 -16.41 -10.08 -14.34
CA ARG A 214 -15.39 -10.91 -15.00
C ARG A 214 -15.04 -12.14 -14.17
N GLY A 215 -14.63 -13.20 -14.88
CA GLY A 215 -14.29 -14.47 -14.26
C GLY A 215 -12.91 -14.48 -13.57
N VAL A 216 -12.00 -13.59 -13.98
CA VAL A 216 -10.70 -13.40 -13.34
C VAL A 216 -10.34 -11.93 -13.37
N VAL A 217 -9.83 -11.42 -12.26
CA VAL A 217 -9.51 -10.01 -12.05
C VAL A 217 -8.17 -9.92 -11.33
N LEU A 218 -7.26 -9.08 -11.84
CA LEU A 218 -6.04 -8.70 -11.13
C LEU A 218 -6.29 -7.33 -10.49
N VAL A 219 -6.16 -7.28 -9.17
CA VAL A 219 -6.48 -6.13 -8.32
C VAL A 219 -5.22 -5.67 -7.59
N ARG A 220 -4.93 -4.38 -7.70
CA ARG A 220 -3.84 -3.71 -7.00
C ARG A 220 -4.13 -3.53 -5.50
N PRO A 221 -3.14 -3.12 -4.68
CA PRO A 221 -3.30 -2.94 -3.24
C PRO A 221 -4.25 -1.81 -2.89
N ASP A 222 -4.32 -0.82 -3.79
CA ASP A 222 -5.24 0.31 -3.75
C ASP A 222 -6.67 -0.08 -4.20
N LEU A 223 -6.95 -1.38 -4.33
CA LEU A 223 -8.21 -1.99 -4.76
C LEU A 223 -8.62 -1.66 -6.20
N HIS A 224 -7.74 -1.03 -6.99
CA HIS A 224 -8.02 -0.78 -8.40
C HIS A 224 -7.78 -2.04 -9.23
N VAL A 225 -8.65 -2.24 -10.21
CA VAL A 225 -8.51 -3.36 -11.15
C VAL A 225 -7.43 -3.03 -12.18
N ALA A 226 -6.26 -3.67 -12.07
CA ALA A 226 -5.16 -3.53 -13.03
C ALA A 226 -5.43 -4.28 -14.34
N TRP A 227 -6.09 -5.43 -14.26
CA TRP A 227 -6.40 -6.24 -15.44
C TRP A 227 -7.63 -7.12 -15.23
N ARG A 228 -8.29 -7.47 -16.34
CA ARG A 228 -9.47 -8.34 -16.37
C ARG A 228 -9.37 -9.33 -17.52
N LEU A 229 -9.76 -10.58 -17.27
CA LEU A 229 -9.87 -11.60 -18.32
C LEU A 229 -11.00 -11.25 -19.29
N ASN A 230 -10.74 -11.42 -20.59
CA ASN A 230 -11.78 -11.24 -21.61
C ASN A 230 -12.86 -12.34 -21.50
N LYS A 231 -14.12 -11.96 -21.77
CA LYS A 231 -15.23 -12.92 -21.75
C LYS A 231 -14.99 -14.04 -22.78
N GLY A 232 -15.28 -15.29 -22.39
CA GLY A 232 -15.13 -16.47 -23.25
C GLY A 232 -13.71 -17.04 -23.34
N VAL A 233 -12.71 -16.39 -22.74
CA VAL A 233 -11.36 -16.95 -22.64
C VAL A 233 -11.31 -17.96 -21.51
N THR A 234 -10.79 -19.16 -21.79
CA THR A 234 -10.70 -20.28 -20.84
C THR A 234 -9.27 -20.63 -20.43
N SER A 235 -8.26 -20.10 -21.14
CA SER A 235 -6.84 -20.24 -20.81
C SER A 235 -6.02 -19.07 -21.35
N LEU A 236 -4.81 -18.89 -20.82
CA LEU A 236 -3.81 -17.94 -21.29
C LEU A 236 -2.47 -18.67 -21.47
N SER A 237 -1.64 -18.22 -22.41
CA SER A 237 -0.26 -18.70 -22.51
C SER A 237 0.61 -18.09 -21.40
N ASP A 238 1.69 -18.78 -21.03
CA ASP A 238 2.64 -18.30 -20.03
C ASP A 238 3.21 -16.92 -20.37
N ASP A 239 3.49 -16.66 -21.65
CA ASP A 239 4.00 -15.37 -22.10
C ASP A 239 2.96 -14.26 -21.93
N ALA A 240 1.68 -14.54 -22.17
CA ALA A 240 0.62 -13.57 -21.93
C ALA A 240 0.47 -13.25 -20.44
N ILE A 241 0.58 -14.26 -19.56
CA ILE A 241 0.53 -14.08 -18.10
C ILE A 241 1.70 -13.23 -17.63
N LYS A 242 2.92 -13.54 -18.08
CA LYS A 242 4.12 -12.75 -17.76
C LYS A 242 3.97 -11.30 -18.22
N ASP A 243 3.46 -11.08 -19.42
CA ASP A 243 3.23 -9.74 -19.95
C ASP A 243 2.22 -8.96 -19.11
N ILE A 244 1.09 -9.57 -18.74
CA ILE A 244 0.09 -8.96 -17.87
C ILE A 244 0.72 -8.56 -16.52
N LEU A 245 1.47 -9.47 -15.90
CA LEU A 245 2.14 -9.22 -14.63
C LEU A 245 3.16 -8.08 -14.73
N LEU A 246 4.00 -8.07 -15.76
CA LEU A 246 5.00 -7.02 -15.98
C LEU A 246 4.37 -5.65 -16.21
N ILE A 247 3.27 -5.59 -16.97
CA ILE A 247 2.51 -4.35 -17.18
C ILE A 247 1.89 -3.88 -15.85
N ALA A 248 1.26 -4.79 -15.09
CA ALA A 248 0.62 -4.45 -13.82
C ALA A 248 1.60 -3.83 -12.82
N VAL A 249 2.83 -4.35 -12.78
CA VAL A 249 3.91 -3.84 -11.90
C VAL A 249 4.79 -2.75 -12.56
N GLY A 250 4.43 -2.27 -13.76
CA GLY A 250 5.16 -1.18 -14.44
C GLY A 250 6.55 -1.54 -14.96
N LYS A 251 6.87 -2.82 -15.12
CA LYS A 251 8.17 -3.29 -15.65
C LYS A 251 8.20 -3.42 -17.18
N LYS A 252 7.13 -3.06 -17.88
CA LYS A 252 6.98 -3.05 -19.34
C LYS A 252 6.08 -1.90 -19.75
#